data_AF-A0A6L9QAR2-F1
#
_entry.id   AF-A0A6L9QAR2-F1
#
_cell.length_a   1.000
_cell.length_b   1.000
_cell.length_c   1.000
_cell.angle_alpha   90.00
_cell.angle_beta   90.00
_cell.angle_gamma   90.00
#
_symmetry.space_group_name_H-M   'P 1'
#
loop_
_entity.id
_entity.type
_entity.pdbx_description
1 polymer ?
#
loop_
_entity_poly.entity_id
_entity_poly.type
_entity_poly.pdbx_seq_one_letter_code
_entity_poly.pdbx_strand_id
1 'polypeptide(L)'
;MLDELEDLDVGWPYSVAQIATLPHDRQAQELRGATLNAVAIDPPVPRGLWQMCAKELTEELIAQARKELVHGPWPENAPLPPTADSVSRTTYLCLCDYRADADGPRDQLYALEFQGPRTQYIKFGHSKRLCRRIKLHRDVAKAHGFALLNGWASPGVADARLMEQSLLRYARSFEHQHVVAAERFYGMCFGIARDLTRAVFTEETRPDS
;
A
#
# COMPACT_ATOMS: atom_id res chain seq x y z
N MET A 1 -12.20 29.49 -2.37
CA MET A 1 -11.13 28.58 -1.91
C MET A 1 -11.58 27.14 -2.16
N LEU A 2 -11.86 26.83 -3.43
CA LEU A 2 -12.47 25.59 -3.93
C LEU A 2 -11.72 25.08 -5.19
N ASP A 3 -10.45 25.44 -5.37
CA ASP A 3 -9.71 25.21 -6.63
C ASP A 3 -8.77 23.98 -6.60
N GLU A 4 -9.00 22.98 -5.74
CA GLU A 4 -8.15 21.76 -5.69
C GLU A 4 -8.98 20.45 -5.69
N LEU A 5 -10.16 20.44 -6.32
CA LEU A 5 -11.00 19.23 -6.42
C LEU A 5 -11.30 18.78 -7.87
N GLU A 6 -10.77 19.44 -8.89
CA GLU A 6 -11.14 19.18 -10.29
C GLU A 6 -10.35 18.05 -10.99
N ASP A 7 -9.30 17.49 -10.39
CA ASP A 7 -8.50 16.39 -11.00
C ASP A 7 -8.82 14.98 -10.46
N LEU A 8 -9.95 14.79 -9.78
CA LEU A 8 -10.38 13.46 -9.29
C LEU A 8 -11.43 12.82 -10.20
N ASP A 9 -11.23 12.87 -11.52
CA ASP A 9 -11.86 11.89 -12.40
C ASP A 9 -11.11 10.55 -12.28
N VAL A 10 -11.30 9.88 -11.14
CA VAL A 10 -10.81 8.53 -10.87
C VAL A 10 -11.76 7.52 -11.51
N GLY A 11 -12.02 7.69 -12.81
CA GLY A 11 -12.74 6.73 -13.63
C GLY A 11 -12.06 5.38 -13.53
N TRP A 12 -12.68 4.44 -12.81
CA TRP A 12 -12.27 3.05 -12.77
C TRP A 12 -12.44 2.47 -14.17
N PRO A 13 -11.37 2.15 -14.92
CA PRO A 13 -11.50 1.85 -16.35
C PRO A 13 -11.93 0.41 -16.63
N TYR A 14 -12.20 -0.42 -15.61
CA TYR A 14 -12.44 -1.86 -15.78
C TYR A 14 -13.49 -2.39 -14.81
N SER A 15 -14.25 -3.39 -15.24
CA SER A 15 -15.10 -4.20 -14.35
C SER A 15 -14.25 -5.25 -13.62
N VAL A 16 -14.62 -5.60 -12.39
CA VAL A 16 -13.90 -6.60 -11.57
C VAL A 16 -13.85 -7.96 -12.27
N ALA A 17 -14.82 -8.27 -13.14
CA ALA A 17 -14.83 -9.42 -14.03
C ALA A 17 -13.58 -9.52 -14.94
N GLN A 18 -13.00 -8.38 -15.36
CA GLN A 18 -11.77 -8.35 -16.18
C GLN A 18 -10.49 -8.55 -15.33
N ILE A 19 -10.58 -8.33 -14.02
CA ILE A 19 -9.46 -8.48 -13.07
C ILE A 19 -9.41 -9.92 -12.51
N ALA A 20 -10.56 -10.59 -12.42
CA ALA A 20 -10.71 -11.94 -11.85
C ALA A 20 -10.11 -13.08 -12.70
N THR A 21 -9.67 -12.82 -13.94
CA THR A 21 -9.09 -13.82 -14.85
C THR A 21 -7.57 -13.97 -14.75
N LEU A 22 -6.93 -13.37 -13.75
CA LEU A 22 -5.46 -13.36 -13.62
C LEU A 22 -4.94 -14.57 -12.83
N PRO A 23 -3.85 -15.24 -13.27
CA PRO A 23 -3.34 -16.43 -12.60
C PRO A 23 -2.67 -16.06 -11.27
N HIS A 24 -3.28 -16.46 -10.16
CA HIS A 24 -2.69 -16.43 -8.83
C HIS A 24 -2.20 -17.85 -8.45
N ASP A 25 -1.06 -17.94 -7.75
CA ASP A 25 -0.66 -19.05 -6.86
C ASP A 25 0.62 -19.85 -7.16
N ARG A 26 1.41 -19.55 -8.20
CA ARG A 26 2.74 -20.20 -8.37
C ARG A 26 3.97 -19.29 -8.30
N GLN A 27 3.85 -18.01 -8.69
CA GLN A 27 5.00 -17.10 -8.81
C GLN A 27 5.44 -16.43 -7.50
N ALA A 28 4.59 -16.37 -6.48
CA ALA A 28 4.95 -15.76 -5.18
C ALA A 28 6.04 -16.55 -4.41
N GLN A 29 6.22 -17.84 -4.72
CA GLN A 29 7.29 -18.66 -4.14
C GLN A 29 8.63 -18.49 -4.87
N GLU A 30 8.62 -18.27 -6.19
CA GLU A 30 9.85 -18.08 -6.99
C GLU A 30 10.48 -16.71 -6.73
N LEU A 31 9.67 -15.66 -6.54
CA LEU A 31 10.15 -14.31 -6.21
C LEU A 31 10.79 -14.20 -4.81
N ARG A 32 10.40 -15.07 -3.85
CA ARG A 32 11.08 -15.16 -2.54
C ARG A 32 12.54 -15.61 -2.70
N GLY A 33 12.83 -16.47 -3.69
CA GLY A 33 14.19 -16.94 -3.96
C GLY A 33 15.09 -15.86 -4.60
N ALA A 34 14.52 -15.03 -5.49
CA ALA A 34 15.28 -13.98 -6.18
C ALA A 34 15.55 -12.73 -5.31
N THR A 35 14.62 -12.38 -4.41
CA THR A 35 14.71 -11.17 -3.57
C THR A 35 15.72 -11.31 -2.42
N LEU A 36 16.00 -12.54 -1.98
CA LEU A 36 16.95 -12.80 -0.88
C LEU A 36 18.41 -12.48 -1.22
N ASN A 37 18.78 -12.37 -2.49
CA ASN A 37 20.14 -12.04 -2.91
C ASN A 37 20.41 -10.53 -3.07
N ALA A 38 19.37 -9.68 -3.04
CA ALA A 38 19.51 -8.24 -3.31
C ALA A 38 19.42 -7.34 -2.06
N VAL A 39 18.99 -7.86 -0.90
CA VAL A 39 18.74 -7.07 0.32
C VAL A 39 19.66 -7.50 1.46
N ALA A 40 20.98 -7.42 1.22
CA ALA A 40 22.01 -7.65 2.24
C ALA A 40 22.73 -6.35 2.61
N ILE A 41 21.99 -5.26 2.82
CA ILE A 41 22.50 -4.06 3.51
C ILE A 41 21.38 -3.54 4.40
N ASP A 42 21.38 -3.95 5.66
CA ASP A 42 20.40 -3.52 6.67
C ASP A 42 21.09 -2.50 7.60
N PRO A 43 20.87 -1.18 7.45
CA PRO A 43 21.23 -0.24 8.50
C PRO A 43 20.26 -0.41 9.68
N PRO A 44 20.72 -0.28 10.94
CA PRO A 44 19.88 -0.46 12.11
C PRO A 44 18.84 0.66 12.19
N VAL A 45 17.63 0.41 11.71
CA VAL A 45 16.48 1.28 11.96
C VAL A 45 16.12 1.17 13.45
N PRO A 46 15.92 2.29 14.18
CA PRO A 46 15.55 2.25 15.59
C PRO A 46 14.28 1.42 15.78
N ARG A 47 14.39 0.33 16.55
CA ARG A 47 13.30 -0.62 16.87
C ARG A 47 12.11 0.01 17.62
N GLY A 48 12.19 1.30 17.99
CA GLY A 48 11.22 1.97 18.87
C GLY A 48 9.95 2.49 18.19
N LEU A 49 9.93 2.73 16.88
CA LEU A 49 8.78 3.37 16.21
C LEU A 49 7.70 2.38 15.73
N TRP A 50 7.97 1.07 15.79
CA TRP A 50 7.05 0.04 15.31
C TRP A 50 6.09 -0.51 16.38
N GLN A 51 6.37 -0.24 17.66
CA GLN A 51 5.73 -0.96 18.76
C GLN A 51 4.39 -0.40 19.23
N MET A 52 4.00 0.81 18.80
CA MET A 52 2.81 1.46 19.37
C MET A 52 1.51 1.23 18.60
N CYS A 53 1.55 0.93 17.31
CA CYS A 53 0.36 0.57 16.52
C CYS A 53 0.13 -0.94 16.38
N ALA A 54 1.15 -1.75 16.70
CA ALA A 54 1.15 -3.20 16.50
C ALA A 54 0.40 -4.01 17.59
N LYS A 55 -0.20 -3.37 18.60
CA LYS A 55 -0.89 -4.12 19.67
C LYS A 55 -2.26 -4.68 19.26
N GLU A 56 -2.86 -4.22 18.16
CA GLU A 56 -4.26 -4.57 17.85
C GLU A 56 -4.45 -5.38 16.55
N LEU A 57 -3.47 -5.41 15.65
CA LEU A 57 -3.53 -6.21 14.42
C LEU A 57 -2.57 -7.38 14.51
N THR A 58 -3.11 -8.57 14.74
CA THR A 58 -2.35 -9.81 14.59
C THR A 58 -2.28 -10.21 13.12
N GLU A 59 -1.20 -10.87 12.72
CA GLU A 59 -1.09 -11.51 11.40
C GLU A 59 -2.28 -12.46 11.15
N GLU A 60 -2.83 -13.06 12.20
CA GLU A 60 -4.02 -13.91 12.15
C GLU A 60 -5.28 -13.16 11.71
N LEU A 61 -5.53 -11.94 12.24
CA LEU A 61 -6.68 -11.12 11.85
C LEU A 61 -6.57 -10.67 10.38
N ILE A 62 -5.36 -10.31 9.95
CA ILE A 62 -5.09 -9.95 8.55
C ILE A 62 -5.30 -11.17 7.63
N ALA A 63 -4.80 -12.34 8.03
CA ALA A 63 -5.00 -13.58 7.30
C ALA A 63 -6.49 -13.98 7.21
N GLN A 64 -7.24 -13.80 8.29
CA GLN A 64 -8.67 -14.07 8.33
C GLN A 64 -9.45 -13.10 7.42
N ALA A 65 -9.16 -11.79 7.50
CA ALA A 65 -9.75 -10.81 6.59
C ALA A 65 -9.47 -11.14 5.12
N ARG A 66 -8.23 -11.53 4.80
CA ARG A 66 -7.85 -11.96 3.44
C ARG A 66 -8.64 -13.20 3.01
N LYS A 67 -8.77 -14.20 3.88
CA LYS A 67 -9.55 -15.42 3.61
C LYS A 67 -11.01 -15.09 3.29
N GLU A 68 -11.63 -14.20 4.06
CA GLU A 68 -13.01 -13.74 3.82
C GLU A 68 -13.16 -13.04 2.46
N LEU A 69 -12.20 -12.19 2.10
CA LEU A 69 -12.22 -11.45 0.83
C LEU A 69 -11.95 -12.36 -0.38
N VAL A 70 -11.09 -13.36 -0.26
CA VAL A 70 -10.74 -14.25 -1.39
C VAL A 70 -11.78 -15.36 -1.59
N HIS A 71 -12.24 -15.98 -0.52
CA HIS A 71 -13.08 -17.19 -0.57
C HIS A 71 -14.54 -16.96 -0.17
N GLY A 72 -14.89 -15.76 0.31
CA GLY A 72 -16.26 -15.44 0.68
C GLY A 72 -17.20 -15.43 -0.52
N PRO A 73 -18.51 -15.65 -0.31
CA PRO A 73 -19.53 -15.50 -1.35
C PRO A 73 -19.83 -14.01 -1.59
N TRP A 74 -18.78 -13.18 -1.72
CA TRP A 74 -18.90 -11.73 -1.66
C TRP A 74 -19.13 -11.15 -3.05
N PRO A 75 -20.33 -10.57 -3.31
CA PRO A 75 -20.60 -9.93 -4.58
C PRO A 75 -19.73 -8.68 -4.75
N GLU A 76 -19.49 -8.34 -6.02
CA GLU A 76 -18.89 -7.05 -6.38
C GLU A 76 -19.73 -5.91 -5.78
N ASN A 77 -19.08 -4.95 -5.11
CA ASN A 77 -19.70 -3.79 -4.43
C ASN A 77 -20.54 -4.10 -3.17
N ALA A 78 -20.44 -5.31 -2.59
CA ALA A 78 -21.02 -5.58 -1.28
C ALA A 78 -20.27 -4.85 -0.15
N PRO A 79 -20.93 -4.55 0.98
CA PRO A 79 -20.25 -4.06 2.18
C PRO A 79 -19.11 -5.00 2.58
N LEU A 80 -17.97 -4.47 3.02
CA LEU A 80 -16.84 -5.30 3.46
C LEU A 80 -17.26 -6.27 4.59
N PRO A 81 -16.71 -7.51 4.61
CA PRO A 81 -16.86 -8.40 5.76
C PRO A 81 -16.43 -7.69 7.06
N PRO A 82 -17.06 -7.98 8.21
CA PRO A 82 -16.75 -7.29 9.47
C PRO A 82 -15.27 -7.34 9.86
N THR A 83 -14.60 -8.48 9.65
CA THR A 83 -13.17 -8.64 9.94
C THR A 83 -12.34 -7.75 9.02
N ALA A 84 -12.64 -7.75 7.71
CA ALA A 84 -11.94 -6.93 6.73
C ALA A 84 -12.17 -5.41 6.95
N ASP A 85 -13.38 -4.99 7.32
CA ASP A 85 -13.65 -3.57 7.63
C ASP A 85 -12.93 -3.13 8.91
N SER A 86 -12.90 -4.00 9.93
CA SER A 86 -12.17 -3.76 11.18
C SER A 86 -10.67 -3.61 10.91
N VAL A 87 -10.07 -4.58 10.21
CA VAL A 87 -8.66 -4.51 9.80
C VAL A 87 -8.39 -3.23 9.00
N SER A 88 -9.25 -2.92 8.03
CA SER A 88 -9.10 -1.71 7.22
C SER A 88 -9.16 -0.42 8.02
N ARG A 89 -10.03 -0.35 9.01
CA ARG A 89 -10.11 0.80 9.91
C ARG A 89 -8.87 0.89 10.80
N THR A 90 -8.43 -0.22 11.41
CA THR A 90 -7.28 -0.22 12.31
C THR A 90 -6.00 0.12 11.56
N THR A 91 -5.75 -0.46 10.38
CA THR A 91 -4.59 -0.12 9.54
C THR A 91 -4.57 1.37 9.18
N TYR A 92 -5.73 1.95 8.84
CA TYR A 92 -5.84 3.39 8.60
C TYR A 92 -5.47 4.22 9.84
N LEU A 93 -6.00 3.88 11.02
CA LEU A 93 -5.71 4.60 12.26
C LEU A 93 -4.22 4.52 12.60
N CYS A 94 -3.61 3.34 12.48
CA CYS A 94 -2.19 3.15 12.71
C CYS A 94 -1.32 4.04 11.80
N LEU A 95 -1.68 4.18 10.52
CA LEU A 95 -0.96 5.04 9.59
C LEU A 95 -1.19 6.54 9.86
N CYS A 96 -2.34 6.91 10.42
CA CYS A 96 -2.63 8.29 10.84
C CYS A 96 -1.89 8.69 12.12
N ASP A 97 -1.74 7.73 13.05
CA ASP A 97 -1.02 7.93 14.31
C ASP A 97 0.50 7.97 14.10
N TYR A 98 0.98 7.43 12.98
CA TYR A 98 2.35 7.62 12.50
C TYR A 98 2.58 9.08 12.06
N ARG A 99 2.69 9.97 13.05
CA ARG A 99 3.09 11.36 12.86
C ARG A 99 4.61 11.43 12.73
N ALA A 100 5.08 12.02 11.64
CA ALA A 100 6.43 12.55 11.59
C ALA A 100 6.46 13.83 12.46
N ASP A 101 6.71 13.71 13.76
CA ASP A 101 7.07 14.85 14.62
C ASP A 101 8.36 15.52 14.05
N ALA A 102 8.65 16.83 14.07
CA ALA A 102 8.13 17.94 14.88
C ALA A 102 8.07 19.31 14.13
N ASP A 103 8.25 19.41 12.80
CA ASP A 103 8.37 20.71 12.08
C ASP A 103 7.48 20.83 10.85
N GLY A 104 6.15 20.86 11.03
CA GLY A 104 5.19 21.13 9.95
C GLY A 104 4.85 19.93 9.05
N PRO A 105 3.99 20.13 8.02
CA PRO A 105 3.55 19.04 7.15
C PRO A 105 4.69 18.60 6.24
N ARG A 106 5.42 17.56 6.68
CA ARG A 106 6.44 16.90 5.88
C ARG A 106 5.79 15.92 4.91
N ASP A 107 6.38 15.82 3.73
CA ASP A 107 5.94 14.89 2.71
C ASP A 107 6.39 13.48 3.06
N GLN A 108 5.54 12.49 2.84
CA GLN A 108 5.82 11.09 3.19
C GLN A 108 5.54 10.20 2.00
N LEU A 109 6.48 9.32 1.70
CA LEU A 109 6.31 8.24 0.73
C LEU A 109 5.57 7.08 1.40
N TYR A 110 4.68 6.39 0.69
CA TYR A 110 3.90 5.29 1.24
C TYR A 110 3.68 4.14 0.25
N ALA A 111 3.40 2.97 0.82
CA ALA A 111 2.90 1.78 0.12
C ALA A 111 1.69 1.22 0.87
N LEU A 112 0.60 0.97 0.16
CA LEU A 112 -0.65 0.46 0.72
C LEU A 112 -1.03 -0.84 0.02
N GLU A 113 -1.50 -1.83 0.78
CA GLU A 113 -2.07 -3.05 0.25
C GLU A 113 -3.59 -3.01 0.36
N PHE A 114 -4.25 -3.17 -0.78
CA PHE A 114 -5.69 -3.38 -0.85
C PHE A 114 -5.99 -4.80 -1.30
N GLN A 115 -6.92 -5.45 -0.61
CA GLN A 115 -7.45 -6.75 -0.96
C GLN A 115 -8.95 -6.63 -1.22
N GLY A 116 -9.38 -7.08 -2.39
CA GLY A 116 -10.79 -7.21 -2.75
C GLY A 116 -11.12 -8.66 -3.11
N PRO A 117 -12.31 -8.90 -3.69
CA PRO A 117 -12.73 -10.21 -4.15
C PRO A 117 -11.72 -10.82 -5.13
N ARG A 118 -11.02 -11.87 -4.70
CA ARG A 118 -10.05 -12.65 -5.51
C ARG A 118 -8.87 -11.87 -6.09
N THR A 119 -8.68 -10.61 -5.72
CA THR A 119 -7.60 -9.79 -6.27
C THR A 119 -7.01 -8.86 -5.23
N GLN A 120 -5.70 -8.62 -5.37
CA GLN A 120 -4.91 -7.74 -4.52
C GLN A 120 -4.22 -6.71 -5.41
N TYR A 121 -4.16 -5.46 -4.95
CA TYR A 121 -3.27 -4.47 -5.55
C TYR A 121 -2.47 -3.72 -4.48
N ILE A 122 -1.29 -3.28 -4.90
CA ILE A 122 -0.46 -2.34 -4.18
C ILE A 122 -0.69 -0.95 -4.74
N LYS A 123 -0.80 0.03 -3.85
CA LYS A 123 -0.82 1.44 -4.22
C LYS A 123 0.38 2.15 -3.60
N PHE A 124 1.22 2.71 -4.45
CA PHE A 124 2.26 3.64 -4.02
C PHE A 124 1.74 5.07 -4.05
N GLY A 125 2.40 5.93 -3.29
CA GLY A 125 2.40 7.34 -3.58
C GLY A 125 3.08 8.17 -2.51
N HIS A 126 2.89 9.48 -2.57
CA HIS A 126 3.32 10.38 -1.50
C HIS A 126 2.23 11.36 -1.04
N SER A 127 2.40 11.97 0.13
CA SER A 127 1.51 13.03 0.63
C SER A 127 2.08 13.80 1.82
N LYS A 128 1.94 15.13 1.78
CA LYS A 128 2.10 16.04 2.94
C LYS A 128 0.97 15.94 3.97
N ARG A 129 -0.14 15.30 3.58
CA ARG A 129 -1.35 15.11 4.40
C ARG A 129 -1.71 13.62 4.39
N LEU A 130 -0.80 12.79 4.89
CA LEU A 130 -0.86 11.33 4.81
C LEU A 130 -2.22 10.78 5.25
N CYS A 131 -2.67 11.11 6.46
CA CYS A 131 -3.94 10.62 7.00
C CYS A 131 -5.16 10.97 6.10
N ARG A 132 -5.24 12.21 5.59
CA ARG A 132 -6.32 12.62 4.66
C ARG A 132 -6.27 11.82 3.35
N ARG A 133 -5.07 11.59 2.81
CA ARG A 133 -4.86 10.84 1.56
C ARG A 133 -5.20 9.36 1.72
N ILE A 134 -4.78 8.72 2.81
CA ILE A 134 -5.10 7.31 3.09
C ILE A 134 -6.61 7.14 3.30
N LYS A 135 -7.25 8.07 4.02
CA LYS A 135 -8.72 8.05 4.17
C LYS A 135 -9.42 8.04 2.81
N LEU A 136 -9.01 8.95 1.90
CA LEU A 136 -9.57 9.01 0.54
C LEU A 136 -9.38 7.67 -0.20
N HIS A 137 -8.17 7.11 -0.20
CA HIS A 137 -7.92 5.83 -0.86
C HIS A 137 -8.75 4.70 -0.27
N ARG A 138 -8.86 4.63 1.07
CA ARG A 138 -9.68 3.66 1.78
C ARG A 138 -11.15 3.78 1.43
N ASP A 139 -11.71 4.99 1.46
CA ASP A 139 -13.13 5.21 1.23
C ASP A 139 -13.50 4.87 -0.23
N VAL A 140 -12.65 5.25 -1.19
CA VAL A 140 -12.81 4.86 -2.61
C VAL A 140 -12.69 3.34 -2.76
N ALA A 141 -11.64 2.71 -2.21
CA ALA A 141 -11.45 1.27 -2.29
C ALA A 141 -12.62 0.49 -1.67
N LYS A 142 -13.11 0.93 -0.51
CA LYS A 142 -14.25 0.34 0.19
C LYS A 142 -15.52 0.35 -0.64
N ALA A 143 -15.78 1.43 -1.38
CA ALA A 143 -16.94 1.51 -2.28
C ALA A 143 -16.92 0.43 -3.39
N HIS A 144 -15.75 -0.10 -3.71
CA HIS A 144 -15.54 -1.17 -4.69
C HIS A 144 -15.28 -2.54 -4.04
N GLY A 145 -15.53 -2.68 -2.73
CA GLY A 145 -15.34 -3.95 -2.02
C GLY A 145 -13.88 -4.29 -1.69
N PHE A 146 -12.96 -3.32 -1.72
CA PHE A 146 -11.57 -3.50 -1.32
C PHE A 146 -11.33 -3.00 0.11
N ALA A 147 -10.61 -3.80 0.90
CA ALA A 147 -10.15 -3.46 2.23
C ALA A 147 -8.65 -3.10 2.22
N LEU A 148 -8.27 -2.05 2.94
CA LEU A 148 -6.86 -1.73 3.22
C LEU A 148 -6.33 -2.73 4.27
N LEU A 149 -5.54 -3.72 3.87
CA LEU A 149 -5.07 -4.73 4.82
C LEU A 149 -3.76 -4.34 5.49
N ASN A 150 -2.81 -3.83 4.70
CA ASN A 150 -1.50 -3.41 5.18
C ASN A 150 -1.13 -2.02 4.65
N GLY A 151 -0.20 -1.36 5.33
CA GLY A 151 0.39 -0.15 4.82
C GLY A 151 1.71 0.18 5.49
N TRP A 152 2.50 1.00 4.80
CA TRP A 152 3.75 1.53 5.28
C TRP A 152 3.89 2.98 4.83
N ALA A 153 4.47 3.82 5.66
CA ALA A 153 4.82 5.20 5.32
C ALA A 153 6.22 5.52 5.83
N SER A 154 6.95 6.35 5.08
CA SER A 154 8.27 6.81 5.43
C SER A 154 8.21 7.88 6.52
N PRO A 155 9.34 8.15 7.21
CA PRO A 155 9.54 9.42 7.89
C PRO A 155 9.32 10.61 6.94
N GLY A 156 9.00 11.76 7.51
CA GLY A 156 8.72 12.98 6.75
C GLY A 156 9.97 13.63 6.16
N VAL A 157 9.92 13.98 4.88
CA VAL A 157 10.93 14.73 4.12
C VAL A 157 10.35 16.05 3.58
N ALA A 158 11.21 16.92 3.04
CA ALA A 158 10.77 18.20 2.49
C ALA A 158 9.90 18.04 1.22
N ASP A 159 10.30 17.12 0.34
CA ASP A 159 9.60 16.81 -0.91
C ASP A 159 9.86 15.34 -1.28
N ALA A 160 8.78 14.55 -1.41
CA ALA A 160 8.87 13.13 -1.74
C ALA A 160 8.53 12.83 -3.22
N ARG A 161 8.30 13.86 -4.06
CA ARG A 161 7.89 13.68 -5.46
C ARG A 161 8.89 12.90 -6.29
N LEU A 162 10.18 13.22 -6.18
CA LEU A 162 11.23 12.51 -6.92
C LEU A 162 11.35 11.06 -6.44
N MET A 163 11.20 10.83 -5.13
CA MET A 163 11.18 9.49 -4.55
C MET A 163 9.99 8.66 -5.08
N GLU A 164 8.79 9.24 -5.17
CA GLU A 164 7.64 8.56 -5.79
C GLU A 164 7.92 8.22 -7.25
N GLN A 165 8.48 9.15 -8.03
CA GLN A 165 8.81 8.88 -9.43
C GLN A 165 9.82 7.73 -9.60
N SER A 166 10.88 7.70 -8.77
CA SER A 166 11.84 6.60 -8.71
C SER A 166 11.12 5.30 -8.32
N LEU A 167 10.31 5.32 -7.28
CA LEU A 167 9.54 4.17 -6.80
C LEU A 167 8.61 3.60 -7.87
N LEU A 168 7.83 4.44 -8.54
CA LEU A 168 6.93 4.02 -9.61
C LEU A 168 7.70 3.47 -10.81
N ARG A 169 8.86 4.03 -11.14
CA ARG A 169 9.74 3.52 -12.20
C ARG A 169 10.25 2.12 -11.87
N TYR A 170 10.76 1.91 -10.65
CA TYR A 170 11.23 0.59 -10.21
C TYR A 170 10.08 -0.41 -10.09
N ALA A 171 8.92 0.01 -9.55
CA ALA A 171 7.76 -0.87 -9.46
C ALA A 171 7.32 -1.39 -10.83
N ARG A 172 7.35 -0.53 -11.87
CA ARG A 172 7.02 -0.91 -13.25
C ARG A 172 8.02 -1.88 -13.89
N SER A 173 9.26 -1.97 -13.39
CA SER A 173 10.24 -2.91 -13.94
C SER A 173 10.06 -4.34 -13.42
N PHE A 174 9.19 -4.59 -12.44
CA PHE A 174 8.87 -5.95 -12.01
C PHE A 174 7.95 -6.62 -13.05
N GLU A 175 8.41 -7.75 -13.61
CA GLU A 175 7.67 -8.54 -14.60
C GLU A 175 6.31 -9.03 -14.06
N HIS A 176 5.34 -9.21 -14.97
CA HIS A 176 3.99 -9.75 -14.72
C HIS A 176 3.01 -8.87 -13.92
N GLN A 177 3.32 -7.57 -13.75
CA GLN A 177 2.41 -6.65 -13.07
C GLN A 177 1.49 -5.95 -14.08
N HIS A 178 0.20 -6.19 -13.96
CA HIS A 178 -0.79 -5.34 -14.62
C HIS A 178 -0.82 -3.99 -13.90
N VAL A 179 -0.36 -2.94 -14.59
CA VAL A 179 -0.39 -1.56 -14.11
C VAL A 179 -1.70 -0.93 -14.58
N VAL A 180 -2.64 -0.71 -13.66
CA VAL A 180 -3.89 0.00 -13.95
C VAL A 180 -3.80 1.37 -13.31
N ALA A 181 -3.87 2.43 -14.12
CA ALA A 181 -3.79 3.83 -13.66
C ALA A 181 -2.50 4.12 -12.85
N ALA A 182 -1.33 4.01 -13.51
CA ALA A 182 0.04 4.48 -13.17
C ALA A 182 0.66 4.16 -11.79
N GLU A 183 -0.14 4.02 -10.73
CA GLU A 183 0.20 3.92 -9.31
C GLU A 183 -0.38 2.65 -8.65
N ARG A 184 -1.18 1.85 -9.36
CA ARG A 184 -1.75 0.59 -8.85
C ARG A 184 -1.10 -0.60 -9.53
N PHE A 185 -0.60 -1.53 -8.72
CA PHE A 185 0.19 -2.68 -9.16
C PHE A 185 -0.47 -3.96 -8.66
N TYR A 186 -1.09 -4.71 -9.56
CA TYR A 186 -1.73 -5.98 -9.23
C TYR A 186 -0.70 -7.11 -9.17
N GLY A 187 -0.90 -8.07 -8.27
CA GLY A 187 -0.03 -9.25 -8.11
C GLY A 187 1.31 -8.99 -7.39
N MET A 188 1.66 -7.73 -7.07
CA MET A 188 2.81 -7.42 -6.24
C MET A 188 2.50 -7.76 -4.77
N CYS A 189 3.35 -8.56 -4.12
CA CYS A 189 3.16 -8.83 -2.69
C CYS A 189 3.55 -7.61 -1.84
N PHE A 190 2.86 -7.40 -0.72
CA PHE A 190 3.10 -6.23 0.14
C PHE A 190 4.53 -6.18 0.70
N GLY A 191 5.16 -7.32 0.99
CA GLY A 191 6.55 -7.38 1.45
C GLY A 191 7.51 -6.74 0.45
N ILE A 192 7.43 -7.12 -0.83
CA ILE A 192 8.23 -6.53 -1.92
C ILE A 192 7.94 -5.04 -2.04
N ALA A 193 6.66 -4.64 -2.03
CA ALA A 193 6.27 -3.23 -2.12
C ALA A 193 6.88 -2.38 -1.01
N ARG A 194 6.76 -2.85 0.24
CA ARG A 194 7.33 -2.19 1.43
C ARG A 194 8.84 -2.07 1.32
N ASP A 195 9.52 -3.16 0.99
CA ASP A 195 10.98 -3.21 0.96
C ASP A 195 11.54 -2.33 -0.18
N LEU A 196 10.87 -2.31 -1.34
CA LEU A 196 11.17 -1.39 -2.43
C LEU A 196 10.99 0.07 -2.01
N THR A 197 9.89 0.40 -1.35
CA THR A 197 9.61 1.77 -0.88
C THR A 197 10.66 2.23 0.13
N ARG A 198 11.08 1.33 1.04
CA ARG A 198 12.17 1.58 1.99
C ARG A 198 13.51 1.80 1.31
N ALA A 199 13.82 1.00 0.30
CA ALA A 199 15.07 1.12 -0.45
C ALA A 199 15.16 2.48 -1.16
N VAL A 200 14.10 2.88 -1.87
CA VAL A 200 14.03 4.20 -2.54
C VAL A 200 14.18 5.33 -1.53
N PHE A 201 13.43 5.28 -0.42
CA PHE A 201 13.55 6.29 0.63
C PHE A 201 14.98 6.40 1.18
N THR A 202 15.62 5.26 1.42
CA THR A 202 16.99 5.23 1.99
C THR A 202 18.02 5.77 1.02
N GLU A 203 17.92 5.46 -0.28
CA GLU A 203 18.85 5.93 -1.30
C GLU A 203 18.75 7.46 -1.50
N GLU A 204 17.52 7.96 -1.61
CA GLU A 204 17.23 9.36 -1.92
C GLU A 204 17.37 10.30 -0.70
N THR A 205 17.60 9.75 0.50
CA THR A 205 17.87 10.54 1.73
C THR A 205 19.32 10.42 2.21
N ARG A 206 20.20 9.76 1.43
CA ARG A 206 21.62 9.79 1.73
C ARG A 206 22.12 11.24 1.63
N PRO A 207 22.97 11.69 2.57
CA PRO A 207 23.48 13.07 2.57
C PRO A 207 24.41 13.40 1.39
N ASP A 208 24.83 12.39 0.61
CA ASP A 208 25.82 12.51 -0.47
C ASP A 208 25.25 12.28 -1.89
N SER A 209 23.92 12.14 -2.04
CA SER A 209 23.24 11.93 -3.33
C SER A 209 22.69 13.21 -3.99
#